data_AF-F3FXK4-F1
#
_entry.id   AF-F3FXK4-F1
#
_cell.length_a   1.000
_cell.length_b   1.000
_cell.length_c   1.000
_cell.angle_alpha   90.00
_cell.angle_beta   90.00
_cell.angle_gamma   90.00
#
_symmetry.space_group_name_H-M   'P 1'
#
loop_
_entity.id
_entity.type
_entity.pdbx_description
1 polymer ?
#
loop_
_entity_poly.entity_id
_entity_poly.type
_entity_poly.pdbx_seq_one_letter_code
_entity_poly.pdbx_strand_id
1 'polypeptide(L)' 'VSVPSHCELMRPAAERFAEAVEAIEWQAPEIALVQNVSASAVSDLATLKRDLLEQLYKPVRWVES' A
#
# COMPACT_ATOMS: atom_id res chain seq x y z
N VAL A 1 -4.93 17.13 11.71
CA VAL A 1 -4.59 16.37 10.48
C VAL A 1 -5.22 17.09 9.31
N SER A 2 -4.49 17.35 8.22
CA SER A 2 -4.94 18.21 7.10
C SER A 2 -5.44 17.44 5.87
N VAL A 3 -5.21 16.13 5.81
CA VAL A 3 -5.61 15.26 4.70
C VAL A 3 -6.44 14.11 5.26
N PRO A 4 -7.58 13.76 4.66
CA PRO A 4 -8.40 12.63 5.09
C PRO A 4 -7.79 11.31 4.57
N SER A 5 -6.62 10.93 5.09
CA SER A 5 -5.92 9.69 4.71
C SER A 5 -6.73 8.44 5.07
N HIS A 6 -6.46 7.32 4.38
CA HIS A 6 -7.08 6.00 4.64
C HIS A 6 -8.60 5.97 4.44
N CYS A 7 -9.14 6.84 3.58
CA CYS A 7 -10.54 6.82 3.19
C CYS A 7 -10.70 6.97 1.68
N GLU A 8 -11.92 6.70 1.22
CA GLU A 8 -12.28 6.65 -0.20
C GLU A 8 -11.95 7.95 -0.97
N LEU A 9 -11.92 9.11 -0.28
CA LEU A 9 -11.53 10.39 -0.87
C LEU A 9 -10.09 10.39 -1.43
N MET A 10 -9.25 9.46 -1.00
CA MET A 10 -7.86 9.33 -1.45
C MET A 10 -7.69 8.46 -2.70
N ARG A 11 -8.75 7.81 -3.22
CA ARG A 11 -8.63 6.97 -4.43
C ARG A 11 -8.04 7.71 -5.64
N PRO A 12 -8.46 8.95 -5.97
CA PRO A 12 -7.86 9.67 -7.10
C PRO A 12 -6.38 10.00 -6.88
N ALA A 13 -5.96 10.20 -5.63
CA ALA A 13 -4.55 10.42 -5.30
C ALA A 13 -3.73 9.11 -5.45
N ALA A 14 -4.31 7.97 -5.09
CA ALA A 14 -3.69 6.65 -5.29
C ALA A 14 -3.51 6.31 -6.77
N GLU A 15 -4.51 6.62 -7.61
CA GLU A 15 -4.42 6.43 -9.07
C GLU A 15 -3.27 7.24 -9.68
N ARG A 16 -3.13 8.51 -9.28
CA ARG A 16 -2.01 9.35 -9.72
C ARG A 16 -0.66 8.88 -9.16
N PHE A 17 -0.65 8.33 -7.95
CA PHE A 17 0.55 7.80 -7.33
C PHE A 17 1.04 6.50 -8.00
N ALA A 18 0.15 5.74 -8.63
CA ALA A 18 0.48 4.50 -9.34
C ALA A 18 1.56 4.70 -10.42
N GLU A 19 1.54 5.82 -11.15
CA GLU A 19 2.56 6.13 -12.16
C GLU A 19 3.96 6.21 -11.55
N ALA A 20 4.08 6.87 -10.38
CA ALA A 20 5.35 6.97 -9.67
C ALA A 20 5.79 5.62 -9.10
N VAL A 21 4.85 4.81 -8.60
CA VAL A 21 5.11 3.46 -8.08
C VAL A 21 5.63 2.52 -9.16
N GLU A 22 5.08 2.59 -10.37
CA GLU A 22 5.53 1.76 -11.51
C GLU A 22 6.88 2.19 -12.09
N ALA A 23 7.26 3.46 -11.95
CA ALA A 23 8.56 3.96 -12.40
C ALA A 23 9.75 3.58 -11.50
N ILE A 24 9.50 2.99 -10.33
CA ILE A 24 10.53 2.57 -9.38
C ILE A 24 11.09 1.20 -9.79
N GLU A 25 12.38 0.96 -9.57
CA GLU A 25 12.97 -0.37 -9.62
C GLU A 25 12.68 -1.12 -8.31
N TRP A 26 11.97 -2.25 -8.41
CA TRP A 26 11.54 -3.03 -7.26
C TRP A 26 12.44 -4.24 -7.02
N GLN A 27 12.72 -4.52 -5.75
CA GLN A 27 13.44 -5.71 -5.31
C GLN A 27 12.58 -6.48 -4.32
N ALA A 28 12.58 -7.81 -4.44
CA ALA A 28 11.85 -8.66 -3.50
C ALA A 28 12.43 -8.47 -2.08
N PRO A 29 11.59 -8.37 -1.05
CA PRO A 29 12.07 -8.16 0.30
C PRO A 29 12.81 -9.39 0.81
N GLU A 30 13.94 -9.18 1.48
CA GLU A 30 14.72 -10.26 2.11
C GLU A 30 14.18 -10.65 3.50
N ILE A 31 13.28 -9.83 4.04
CA ILE A 31 12.62 -10.04 5.34
C ILE A 31 11.11 -10.11 5.16
N ALA A 32 10.42 -10.76 6.10
CA ALA A 32 8.96 -10.79 6.10
C ALA A 32 8.39 -9.37 6.23
N LEU A 33 7.53 -9.00 5.29
CA LEU A 33 6.87 -7.70 5.26
C LEU A 33 5.36 -7.90 5.44
N VAL A 34 4.84 -7.51 6.60
CA VAL A 34 3.40 -7.52 6.89
C VAL A 34 2.77 -6.24 6.37
N GLN A 35 1.79 -6.37 5.48
CA GLN A 35 1.13 -5.23 4.84
C GLN A 35 -0.04 -4.71 5.67
N ASN A 36 -0.15 -3.38 5.77
CA ASN A 36 -1.19 -2.69 6.55
C ASN A 36 -2.63 -2.95 6.06
N VAL A 37 -2.79 -3.24 4.77
CA VAL A 37 -4.08 -3.41 4.11
C VAL A 37 -4.61 -4.84 4.26
N SER A 38 -3.74 -5.83 4.09
CA SER A 38 -4.10 -7.25 4.16
C SER A 38 -3.94 -7.83 5.56
N ALA A 39 -3.15 -7.22 6.44
CA ALA A 39 -2.73 -7.77 7.73
C ALA A 39 -2.10 -9.17 7.56
N SER A 40 -1.21 -9.29 6.57
CA SER A 40 -0.59 -10.55 6.18
C SER A 40 0.82 -10.33 5.67
N ALA A 41 1.68 -11.33 5.85
CA ALA A 41 3.03 -11.33 5.28
C ALA A 41 2.95 -11.55 3.77
N VAL A 42 3.53 -10.62 2.99
CA VAL A 42 3.54 -10.64 1.52
C VAL A 42 4.98 -10.56 1.04
N SER A 43 5.32 -11.33 0.00
CA SER A 43 6.64 -11.32 -0.63
C SER A 43 6.61 -11.07 -2.15
N ASP A 44 5.45 -11.19 -2.80
CA ASP A 44 5.35 -10.94 -4.24
C ASP A 44 5.22 -9.46 -4.55
N LEU A 45 6.05 -8.98 -5.47
CA LEU A 45 6.14 -7.56 -5.82
C LEU A 45 4.81 -6.98 -6.34
N ALA A 46 4.02 -7.77 -7.07
CA ALA A 46 2.74 -7.33 -7.61
C ALA A 46 1.75 -6.98 -6.48
N THR A 47 1.62 -7.85 -5.47
CA THR A 47 0.79 -7.58 -4.30
C THR A 47 1.35 -6.46 -3.45
N LEU A 48 2.67 -6.37 -3.27
CA LEU A 48 3.28 -5.27 -2.52
C LEU A 48 3.00 -3.90 -3.15
N LYS A 49 3.13 -3.78 -4.48
CA LYS A 49 2.77 -2.57 -5.21
C LYS A 49 1.29 -2.22 -5.05
N ARG A 50 0.41 -3.20 -5.22
CA ARG A 50 -1.03 -3.02 -5.05
C ARG A 50 -1.35 -2.53 -3.64
N ASP A 51 -0.93 -3.26 -2.61
CA ASP A 51 -1.24 -2.97 -1.21
C ASP A 51 -0.67 -1.60 -0.80
N LEU A 52 0.49 -1.18 -1.34
CA LEU A 52 1.04 0.17 -1.14
C LEU A 52 0.12 1.27 -1.70
N LEU A 53 -0.49 1.07 -2.87
CA LEU A 53 -1.44 2.02 -3.45
C LEU A 53 -2.74 2.02 -2.66
N GLU A 54 -3.25 0.85 -2.31
CA GLU A 54 -4.50 0.72 -1.57
C GLU A 54 -4.43 1.32 -0.18
N GLN A 55 -3.26 1.28 0.47
CA GLN A 55 -3.00 1.87 1.77
C GLN A 55 -3.45 3.34 1.85
N LEU A 56 -3.37 4.10 0.75
CA LEU A 56 -3.77 5.51 0.75
C LEU A 56 -5.26 5.69 1.04
N TYR A 57 -6.11 4.74 0.63
CA TYR A 57 -7.58 4.82 0.74
C TYR A 57 -8.22 3.70 1.57
N LYS A 58 -7.44 2.71 2.04
CA LYS A 58 -7.88 1.64 2.94
C LYS A 58 -7.35 1.84 4.37
N PRO A 59 -8.04 1.31 5.39
CA PRO A 59 -7.61 1.42 6.78
C PRO A 59 -6.32 0.64 7.06
N VAL A 60 -5.60 1.08 8.09
CA VAL A 60 -4.47 0.34 8.66
C VAL A 60 -4.99 -0.70 9.65
N ARG A 61 -4.74 -1.98 9.39
CA ARG A 61 -5.27 -3.12 10.18
C ARG A 61 -4.27 -3.59 11.24
N TRP A 62 -3.82 -2.67 12.10
CA TRP A 62 -2.72 -2.91 13.05
C TRP A 62 -2.98 -4.04 14.05
N VAL A 63 -4.18 -4.13 14.62
CA VAL A 63 -4.51 -5.13 15.66
C VAL A 63 -4.49 -6.56 15.11
N GLU A 64 -4.69 -6.70 13.80
CA GLU A 64 -4.79 -7.99 13.11
C GLU A 64 -3.46 -8.42 12.47
N SER A 65 -2.46 -7.52 12.45
CA SER A 65 -1.17 -7.70 11.78
C SER A 65 -0.14 -8.43 12.63
#